data_AF-A0A7C5GAD4-F1
#
_entry.id   AF-A0A7C5GAD4-F1
#
_cell.length_a   1.000
_cell.length_b   1.000
_cell.length_c   1.000
_cell.angle_alpha   90.00
_cell.angle_beta   90.00
_cell.angle_gamma   90.00
#
_symmetry.space_group_name_H-M   'P 1'
#
loop_
_entity.id
_entity.type
_entity.pdbx_description
1 polymer ?
#
loop_
_entity_poly.entity_id
_entity_poly.type
_entity_poly.pdbx_seq_one_letter_code
_entity_poly.pdbx_strand_id
1 'polypeptide(L)'
;MAGRSVPSDQPALSGREESMLTPGSSSRIQFRPFGIRVVDQSTGRGVPLVELTTVHGVRYVTDSAGWVAFFEPELMGQEVFFHVRSHGYEYPKDGFGFAGVRLRVIPGETVTIPIKRKNLAERLYRITGQGIYRDSLLLGQPVPKTYQPLAGGVLGCDSVLTAIFDGKIYWFWGDTQRASYPLGNFWTTGATSALPGPGGVDPEEGIPFDYFVGEDGFVRGMAPISRAGPVWLNGPIVLRDTAGREHMYAHYSVIDPKSSSFQAIERGLAVFDPQEQIFRRLEVFPEEALFPDGAYPILVSDNTGSFV
;
A
#
# COMPACT_ATOMS: atom_id res chain seq x y z
N MET A 1 -17.51 -8.17 -80.55
CA MET A 1 -16.55 -7.75 -79.52
C MET A 1 -16.39 -6.24 -79.59
N ALA A 2 -16.29 -5.60 -78.42
CA ALA A 2 -16.23 -4.15 -78.16
C ALA A 2 -17.51 -3.37 -78.54
N GLY A 3 -18.11 -2.51 -77.73
CA GLY A 3 -17.79 -1.95 -76.41
C GLY A 3 -18.56 -0.63 -76.34
N ARG A 4 -19.60 -0.54 -75.51
CA ARG A 4 -20.35 0.71 -75.25
C ARG A 4 -20.20 1.07 -73.79
N SER A 5 -19.58 2.22 -73.55
CA SER A 5 -19.40 2.87 -72.26
C SER A 5 -20.73 3.42 -71.74
N VAL A 6 -20.98 3.22 -70.45
CA VAL A 6 -22.09 3.82 -69.71
C VAL A 6 -21.48 4.82 -68.70
N PRO A 7 -22.03 6.03 -68.54
CA PRO A 7 -21.47 7.04 -67.63
C PRO A 7 -21.75 6.71 -66.16
N SER A 8 -20.79 7.05 -65.30
CA SER A 8 -20.89 6.96 -63.85
C SER A 8 -21.54 8.23 -63.28
N ASP A 9 -22.80 8.14 -62.87
CA ASP A 9 -23.44 9.11 -61.97
C ASP A 9 -23.64 8.45 -60.60
N GLN A 10 -22.84 8.89 -59.61
CA GLN A 10 -23.17 8.75 -58.19
C GLN A 10 -23.14 10.13 -57.54
N PRO A 11 -24.14 10.48 -56.71
CA PRO A 11 -24.25 11.79 -56.10
C PRO A 11 -23.23 11.98 -54.98
N ALA A 12 -22.65 13.18 -54.91
CA ALA A 12 -21.80 13.63 -53.82
C ALA A 12 -22.62 13.74 -52.53
N LEU A 13 -22.36 12.84 -51.57
CA LEU A 13 -22.80 13.00 -50.20
C LEU A 13 -21.83 13.93 -49.48
N SER A 14 -22.21 15.20 -49.41
CA SER A 14 -21.63 16.19 -48.52
C SER A 14 -22.05 15.88 -47.08
N GLY A 15 -21.11 15.44 -46.27
CA GLY A 15 -21.25 15.30 -44.82
C GLY A 15 -19.87 15.09 -44.22
N ARG A 16 -19.24 16.17 -43.76
CA ARG A 16 -17.96 16.11 -43.04
C ARG A 16 -18.21 15.47 -41.67
N GLU A 17 -17.96 14.17 -41.55
CA GLU A 17 -17.44 13.63 -40.31
C GLU A 17 -15.95 13.96 -40.28
N GLU A 18 -15.57 14.94 -39.47
CA GLU A 18 -14.17 15.16 -39.15
C GLU A 18 -13.65 13.95 -38.39
N SER A 19 -13.02 13.04 -39.13
CA SER A 19 -12.11 12.03 -38.60
C SER A 19 -11.02 12.73 -37.78
N MET A 20 -11.13 12.64 -36.45
CA MET A 20 -10.14 13.17 -35.49
C MET A 20 -8.82 12.39 -35.44
N LEU A 21 -8.44 11.69 -36.52
CA LEU A 21 -7.25 10.83 -36.54
C LEU A 21 -6.38 11.04 -37.79
N THR A 22 -6.17 12.29 -38.20
CA THR A 22 -4.95 12.63 -38.97
C THR A 22 -3.93 13.25 -38.02
N PRO A 23 -2.72 12.66 -37.86
CA PRO A 23 -1.70 13.22 -36.99
C PRO A 23 -1.08 14.45 -37.67
N GLY A 24 -1.72 15.60 -37.45
CA GLY A 24 -1.12 16.91 -37.63
C GLY A 24 -0.10 17.18 -36.51
N SER A 25 1.01 17.81 -36.89
CA SER A 25 2.07 18.32 -36.00
C SER A 25 1.50 18.95 -34.72
N SER A 26 1.85 18.36 -33.56
CA SER A 26 1.57 18.83 -32.19
C SER A 26 0.16 18.60 -31.59
N SER A 27 -0.47 17.44 -31.80
CA SER A 27 -1.58 17.01 -30.93
C SER A 27 -1.08 16.58 -29.54
N ARG A 28 -0.81 17.56 -28.66
CA ARG A 28 -0.66 17.26 -27.23
C ARG A 28 -2.00 16.77 -26.69
N ILE A 29 -2.08 15.51 -26.30
CA ILE A 29 -3.26 14.97 -25.64
C ILE A 29 -3.35 15.64 -24.26
N GLN A 30 -4.47 16.30 -23.98
CA GLN A 30 -4.72 16.89 -22.67
C GLN A 30 -5.01 15.76 -21.67
N PHE A 31 -4.24 15.69 -20.59
CA PHE A 31 -4.49 14.74 -19.51
C PHE A 31 -5.77 15.13 -18.75
N ARG A 32 -6.86 14.43 -19.06
CA ARG A 32 -8.18 14.56 -18.42
C ARG A 32 -8.68 13.16 -18.05
N PRO A 33 -8.17 12.58 -16.95
CA PRO A 33 -8.53 11.22 -16.56
C PRO A 33 -10.03 11.12 -16.28
N PHE A 34 -10.60 9.95 -16.59
CA PHE A 34 -11.93 9.54 -16.15
C PHE A 34 -11.80 8.94 -14.74
N GLY A 35 -12.53 9.49 -13.77
CA GLY A 35 -12.46 9.03 -12.39
C GLY A 35 -13.39 7.86 -12.13
N ILE A 36 -12.85 6.73 -11.71
CA ILE A 36 -13.64 5.59 -11.27
C ILE A 36 -13.51 5.48 -9.76
N ARG A 37 -14.60 5.67 -9.02
CA ARG A 37 -14.64 5.47 -7.57
C ARG A 37 -15.28 4.12 -7.25
N VAL A 38 -14.55 3.25 -6.59
CA VAL A 38 -15.10 2.01 -6.06
C VAL A 38 -15.40 2.18 -4.58
N VAL A 39 -16.64 1.89 -4.18
CA VAL A 39 -17.10 2.09 -2.80
C VAL A 39 -17.71 0.82 -2.23
N ASP A 40 -17.63 0.68 -0.90
CA ASP A 40 -18.35 -0.32 -0.16
C ASP A 40 -19.85 -0.01 -0.27
N GLN A 41 -20.63 -0.97 -0.77
CA GLN A 41 -22.06 -0.78 -0.99
C GLN A 41 -22.83 -0.41 0.28
N SER A 42 -22.36 -0.85 1.46
CA SER A 42 -23.06 -0.66 2.72
C SER A 42 -22.74 0.68 3.41
N THR A 43 -21.50 1.15 3.30
CA THR A 43 -21.01 2.33 4.04
C THR A 43 -20.70 3.53 3.14
N GLY A 44 -20.56 3.30 1.82
CA GLY A 44 -20.13 4.31 0.87
C GLY A 44 -18.65 4.68 0.98
N ARG A 45 -17.87 4.04 1.87
CA ARG A 45 -16.42 4.27 1.97
C ARG A 45 -15.74 3.81 0.69
N GLY A 46 -14.75 4.57 0.23
CA GLY A 46 -13.85 4.12 -0.84
C GLY A 46 -13.11 2.84 -0.46
N VAL A 47 -13.04 1.87 -1.38
CA VAL A 47 -12.38 0.59 -1.11
C VAL A 47 -10.97 0.59 -1.72
N PRO A 48 -9.90 0.50 -0.92
CA PRO A 48 -8.53 0.39 -1.43
C PRO A 48 -8.30 -0.93 -2.15
N LEU A 49 -7.28 -0.98 -3.02
CA LEU A 49 -6.74 -2.22 -3.60
C LEU A 49 -7.75 -3.05 -4.42
N VAL A 50 -8.75 -2.40 -5.01
CA VAL A 50 -9.63 -3.04 -6.00
C VAL A 50 -8.94 -2.99 -7.36
N GLU A 51 -8.76 -4.15 -7.97
CA GLU A 51 -8.23 -4.26 -9.32
C GLU A 51 -9.35 -4.02 -10.34
N LEU A 52 -9.11 -3.06 -11.24
CA LEU A 52 -9.91 -2.82 -12.44
C LEU A 52 -9.04 -3.15 -13.66
N THR A 53 -9.38 -4.24 -14.35
CA THR A 53 -8.57 -4.73 -15.48
C THR A 53 -9.36 -4.66 -16.77
N THR A 54 -8.83 -3.99 -17.80
CA THR A 54 -9.43 -3.96 -19.14
C THR A 54 -9.34 -5.33 -19.82
N VAL A 55 -10.11 -5.54 -20.88
CA VAL A 55 -10.11 -6.81 -21.63
C VAL A 55 -8.75 -7.19 -22.24
N HIS A 56 -7.86 -6.22 -22.45
CA HIS A 56 -6.51 -6.43 -22.99
C HIS A 56 -5.42 -6.39 -21.90
N GLY A 57 -5.81 -6.42 -20.62
CA GLY A 57 -4.89 -6.67 -19.50
C GLY A 57 -4.27 -5.43 -18.85
N VAL A 58 -4.70 -4.21 -19.20
CA VAL A 58 -4.28 -3.02 -18.45
C VAL A 58 -4.96 -3.03 -17.10
N ARG A 59 -4.17 -3.06 -16.04
CA ARG A 59 -4.64 -3.15 -14.65
C ARG A 59 -4.42 -1.84 -13.92
N TYR A 60 -5.51 -1.32 -13.37
CA TYR A 60 -5.53 -0.23 -12.41
C TYR A 60 -5.89 -0.77 -11.04
N VAL A 61 -5.41 -0.12 -9.99
CA VAL A 61 -5.67 -0.52 -8.60
C VAL A 61 -6.12 0.71 -7.83
N THR A 62 -7.28 0.63 -7.18
CA THR A 62 -7.81 1.78 -6.44
C THR A 62 -6.88 2.20 -5.31
N ASP A 63 -6.73 3.51 -5.17
CA ASP A 63 -6.05 4.12 -4.03
C ASP A 63 -6.90 3.99 -2.74
N SER A 64 -6.42 4.56 -1.64
CA SER A 64 -7.05 4.44 -0.32
C SER A 64 -8.39 5.13 -0.18
N ALA A 65 -8.74 6.04 -1.08
CA ALA A 65 -10.07 6.64 -1.15
C ALA A 65 -10.97 5.95 -2.19
N GLY A 66 -10.52 4.80 -2.74
CA GLY A 66 -11.25 3.99 -3.70
C GLY A 66 -11.18 4.51 -5.13
N TRP A 67 -10.26 5.43 -5.44
CA TRP A 67 -10.20 6.06 -6.77
C TRP A 67 -9.23 5.37 -7.71
N VAL A 68 -9.61 5.35 -8.99
CA VAL A 68 -8.75 5.14 -10.15
C VAL A 68 -8.85 6.34 -11.07
N ALA A 69 -7.70 6.90 -11.45
CA ALA A 69 -7.59 7.93 -12.47
C ALA A 69 -7.31 7.26 -13.82
N PHE A 70 -8.37 6.83 -14.51
CA PHE A 70 -8.25 6.09 -15.77
C PHE A 70 -7.92 7.04 -16.92
N PHE A 71 -6.81 6.78 -17.62
CA PHE A 71 -6.45 7.54 -18.81
C PHE A 71 -5.68 6.67 -19.80
N GLU A 72 -6.40 6.21 -20.82
CA GLU A 72 -5.85 5.44 -21.93
C GLU A 72 -6.18 6.17 -23.24
N PRO A 73 -5.21 6.85 -23.89
CA PRO A 73 -5.43 7.72 -25.04
C PRO A 73 -6.39 7.19 -26.11
N GLU A 74 -6.28 5.90 -26.45
CA GLU A 74 -7.07 5.26 -27.52
C GLU A 74 -8.46 4.81 -27.05
N LEU A 75 -8.70 4.75 -25.75
CA LEU A 75 -9.96 4.31 -25.16
C LEU A 75 -10.80 5.46 -24.63
N MET A 76 -10.22 6.65 -24.44
CA MET A 76 -10.97 7.83 -24.01
C MET A 76 -12.14 8.11 -24.96
N GLY A 77 -13.33 8.28 -24.39
CA GLY A 77 -14.58 8.44 -25.13
C GLY A 77 -15.19 7.15 -25.66
N GLN A 78 -14.65 5.97 -25.35
CA GLN A 78 -15.20 4.67 -25.77
C GLN A 78 -16.04 4.02 -24.66
N GLU A 79 -16.75 2.93 -25.00
CA GLU A 79 -17.23 1.99 -23.99
C GLU A 79 -16.09 1.02 -23.65
N VAL A 80 -15.74 0.92 -22.37
CA VAL A 80 -14.66 0.06 -21.87
C VAL A 80 -15.22 -0.88 -20.83
N PHE A 81 -14.93 -2.18 -20.97
CA PHE A 81 -15.25 -3.18 -19.96
C PHE A 81 -14.08 -3.35 -18.99
N PHE A 82 -14.41 -3.34 -17.70
CA PHE A 82 -13.46 -3.55 -16.60
C PHE A 82 -13.87 -4.78 -15.82
N HIS A 83 -12.98 -5.77 -15.74
CA HIS A 83 -13.07 -6.81 -14.73
C HIS A 83 -12.82 -6.20 -13.35
N VAL A 84 -13.68 -6.53 -12.39
CA VAL A 84 -13.59 -6.03 -11.02
C VAL A 84 -13.18 -7.17 -10.10
N ARG A 85 -12.02 -7.06 -9.46
CA ARG A 85 -11.50 -8.06 -8.52
C ARG A 85 -11.01 -7.39 -7.25
N SER A 86 -11.32 -7.99 -6.11
CA SER A 86 -10.86 -7.49 -4.82
C SER A 86 -10.87 -8.61 -3.77
N HIS A 87 -9.88 -8.62 -2.89
CA HIS A 87 -9.90 -9.49 -1.71
C HIS A 87 -10.97 -8.98 -0.72
N GLY A 88 -11.82 -9.87 -0.22
CA GLY A 88 -12.84 -9.55 0.79
C GLY A 88 -14.09 -8.85 0.25
N TYR A 89 -14.21 -8.66 -1.07
CA TYR A 89 -15.35 -8.04 -1.72
C TYR A 89 -15.77 -8.83 -2.97
N GLU A 90 -17.01 -8.65 -3.41
CA GLU A 90 -17.54 -9.22 -4.66
C GLU A 90 -18.27 -8.17 -5.51
N TYR A 91 -18.18 -8.35 -6.81
CA TYR A 91 -18.99 -7.66 -7.81
C TYR A 91 -19.86 -8.70 -8.53
N PRO A 92 -21.13 -8.39 -8.86
CA PRO A 92 -22.01 -9.34 -9.52
C PRO A 92 -21.42 -9.85 -10.83
N LYS A 93 -21.64 -11.13 -11.11
CA LYS A 93 -21.29 -11.76 -12.38
C LYS A 93 -22.45 -11.60 -13.36
N ASP A 94 -22.12 -11.43 -14.64
CA ASP A 94 -23.10 -11.52 -15.72
C ASP A 94 -23.49 -12.99 -16.03
N GLY A 95 -24.33 -13.19 -17.05
CA GLY A 95 -24.77 -14.52 -17.47
C GLY A 95 -23.66 -15.44 -18.01
N PHE A 96 -22.49 -14.89 -18.34
CA PHE A 96 -21.31 -15.65 -18.77
C PHE A 96 -20.31 -15.88 -17.63
N GLY A 97 -20.57 -15.33 -16.44
CA GLY A 97 -19.72 -15.47 -15.26
C GLY A 97 -18.66 -14.39 -15.10
N PHE A 98 -18.66 -13.33 -15.92
CA PHE A 98 -17.72 -12.23 -15.80
C PHE A 98 -18.15 -11.27 -14.70
N ALA A 99 -17.31 -11.09 -13.69
CA ALA A 99 -17.46 -10.04 -12.68
C ALA A 99 -16.84 -8.74 -13.22
N GLY A 100 -17.66 -7.87 -13.80
CA GLY A 100 -17.17 -6.64 -14.39
C GLY A 100 -18.26 -5.68 -14.84
N VAL A 101 -17.85 -4.47 -15.19
CA VAL A 101 -18.74 -3.38 -15.56
C VAL A 101 -18.29 -2.73 -16.86
N ARG A 102 -19.25 -2.35 -17.70
CA ARG A 102 -19.00 -1.52 -18.89
C ARG A 102 -19.23 -0.06 -18.55
N LEU A 103 -18.27 0.80 -18.85
CA LEU A 103 -18.32 2.23 -18.56
C LEU A 103 -18.04 3.02 -19.84
N ARG A 104 -18.77 4.12 -20.04
CA ARG A 104 -18.44 5.12 -21.07
C ARG A 104 -17.41 6.08 -20.48
N VAL A 105 -16.16 6.01 -20.93
CA VAL A 105 -15.03 6.70 -20.30
C VAL A 105 -14.85 8.12 -20.86
N ILE A 106 -15.75 9.04 -20.50
CA ILE A 106 -15.74 10.42 -20.98
C ILE A 106 -14.63 11.23 -20.24
N PRO A 107 -13.70 11.89 -20.94
CA PRO A 107 -12.60 12.63 -20.30
C PRO A 107 -13.05 13.65 -19.23
N GLY A 108 -12.52 13.49 -18.02
CA GLY A 108 -12.81 14.36 -16.86
C GLY A 108 -14.14 14.11 -16.16
N GLU A 109 -14.94 13.14 -16.61
CA GLU A 109 -16.12 12.69 -15.86
C GLU A 109 -15.74 11.67 -14.78
N THR A 110 -16.69 11.38 -13.89
CA THR A 110 -16.51 10.39 -12.84
C THR A 110 -17.70 9.46 -12.74
N VAL A 111 -17.46 8.24 -12.27
CA VAL A 111 -18.50 7.24 -11.98
C VAL A 111 -18.21 6.53 -10.66
N THR A 112 -19.26 6.08 -9.99
CA THR A 112 -19.15 5.28 -8.76
C THR A 112 -19.61 3.85 -9.00
N ILE A 113 -18.82 2.88 -8.55
CA ILE A 113 -19.10 1.44 -8.59
C ILE A 113 -19.25 0.94 -7.15
N PRO A 114 -20.45 0.59 -6.69
CA PRO A 114 -20.62 -0.08 -5.42
C PRO A 114 -20.21 -1.57 -5.54
N ILE A 115 -19.43 -2.06 -4.57
CA ILE A 115 -19.06 -3.48 -4.43
C ILE A 115 -19.52 -4.01 -3.07
N LYS A 116 -19.88 -5.29 -3.02
CA LYS A 116 -20.41 -5.92 -1.81
C LYS A 116 -19.29 -6.49 -0.97
N ARG A 117 -19.18 -6.06 0.28
CA ARG A 117 -18.22 -6.62 1.24
C ARG A 117 -18.62 -8.04 1.65
N LYS A 118 -17.64 -8.95 1.70
CA LYS A 118 -17.80 -10.33 2.19
C LYS A 118 -17.30 -10.50 3.62
N ASN A 119 -16.30 -9.72 4.00
CA ASN A 119 -15.72 -9.74 5.34
C ASN A 119 -16.61 -8.98 6.34
N LEU A 120 -16.60 -9.41 7.60
CA LEU A 120 -17.23 -8.66 8.68
C LEU A 120 -16.52 -7.31 8.90
N ALA A 121 -15.19 -7.32 8.85
CA ALA A 121 -14.36 -6.13 9.00
C ALA A 121 -14.35 -5.30 7.71
N GLU A 122 -14.48 -3.98 7.86
CA GLU A 122 -14.28 -3.01 6.79
C GLU A 122 -12.78 -2.81 6.53
N ARG A 123 -12.40 -2.72 5.25
CA ARG A 123 -11.01 -2.38 4.86
C ARG A 123 -10.90 -0.87 4.72
N LEU A 124 -10.16 -0.23 5.62
CA LEU A 124 -10.05 1.23 5.68
C LEU A 124 -9.17 1.81 4.56
N TYR A 125 -7.85 1.63 4.65
CA TYR A 125 -6.87 2.22 3.74
C TYR A 125 -5.52 1.51 3.86
N ARG A 126 -4.58 1.85 2.96
CA ARG A 126 -3.17 1.45 3.13
C ARG A 126 -2.47 2.48 4.02
N ILE A 127 -1.64 2.02 4.95
CA ILE A 127 -0.92 2.88 5.88
C ILE A 127 0.48 3.26 5.38
N THR A 128 1.13 2.40 4.59
CA THR A 128 2.50 2.62 4.10
C THR A 128 2.58 2.60 2.58
N GLY A 129 3.71 3.09 2.06
CA GLY A 129 4.08 2.98 0.66
C GLY A 129 3.66 4.16 -0.21
N GLN A 130 4.20 4.20 -1.42
CA GLN A 130 3.85 5.22 -2.40
C GLN A 130 2.44 4.98 -2.96
N GLY A 131 1.74 6.07 -3.26
CA GLY A 131 0.50 6.03 -4.02
C GLY A 131 -0.73 5.72 -3.19
N ILE A 132 -0.66 5.90 -1.86
CA ILE A 132 -1.81 5.74 -0.96
C ILE A 132 -3.02 6.55 -1.44
N TYR A 133 -2.82 7.76 -1.99
CA TYR A 133 -3.87 8.62 -2.55
C TYR A 133 -3.50 9.18 -3.95
N ARG A 134 -2.69 8.46 -4.73
CA ARG A 134 -2.18 8.96 -6.02
C ARG A 134 -3.31 9.39 -6.96
N ASP A 135 -4.31 8.54 -7.10
CA ASP A 135 -5.36 8.73 -8.10
C ASP A 135 -6.35 9.80 -7.65
N SER A 136 -6.60 9.91 -6.35
CA SER A 136 -7.29 11.04 -5.74
C SER A 136 -6.61 12.37 -6.09
N LEU A 137 -5.28 12.46 -5.95
CA LEU A 137 -4.54 13.67 -6.33
C LEU A 137 -4.64 13.99 -7.82
N LEU A 138 -4.51 12.98 -8.69
CA LEU A 138 -4.64 13.17 -10.14
C LEU A 138 -6.03 13.65 -10.57
N LEU A 139 -7.06 13.28 -9.82
CA LEU A 139 -8.46 13.67 -10.03
C LEU A 139 -8.87 14.93 -9.27
N GLY A 140 -7.95 15.56 -8.50
CA GLY A 140 -8.26 16.72 -7.66
C GLY A 140 -9.23 16.41 -6.50
N GLN A 141 -9.30 15.16 -6.06
CA GLN A 141 -10.14 14.73 -4.95
C GLN A 141 -9.48 15.02 -3.60
N PRO A 142 -10.28 15.24 -2.54
CA PRO A 142 -9.73 15.45 -1.20
C PRO A 142 -8.98 14.21 -0.72
N VAL A 143 -7.87 14.46 -0.01
CA VAL A 143 -7.07 13.45 0.69
C VAL A 143 -7.00 13.85 2.17
N PRO A 144 -6.74 12.91 3.10
CA PRO A 144 -6.65 13.27 4.50
C PRO A 144 -5.56 14.32 4.76
N LYS A 145 -5.80 15.20 5.74
CA LYS A 145 -4.87 16.30 6.06
C LYS A 145 -3.51 15.82 6.57
N THR A 146 -3.50 14.63 7.18
CA THR A 146 -2.33 13.94 7.69
C THR A 146 -1.47 13.32 6.58
N TYR A 147 -1.99 13.24 5.35
CA TYR A 147 -1.29 12.58 4.26
C TYR A 147 -0.04 13.35 3.83
N GLN A 148 1.09 12.67 3.89
CA GLN A 148 2.38 13.16 3.42
C GLN A 148 2.82 12.33 2.20
N PRO A 149 2.89 12.92 0.99
CA PRO A 149 3.38 12.21 -0.18
C PRO A 149 4.79 11.68 0.01
N LEU A 150 4.97 10.36 -0.18
CA LEU A 150 6.26 9.68 -0.09
C LEU A 150 6.99 9.89 1.26
N ALA A 151 6.24 9.88 2.37
CA ALA A 151 6.80 9.95 3.72
C ALA A 151 7.91 8.90 3.94
N GLY A 152 9.07 9.35 4.42
CA GLY A 152 10.25 8.51 4.65
C GLY A 152 10.84 7.84 3.39
N GLY A 153 10.41 8.22 2.19
CA GLY A 153 10.86 7.58 0.94
C GLY A 153 10.37 6.13 0.74
N VAL A 154 9.36 5.70 1.51
CA VAL A 154 8.88 4.31 1.56
C VAL A 154 8.00 3.99 0.36
N LEU A 155 8.33 2.93 -0.38
CA LEU A 155 7.46 2.39 -1.44
C LEU A 155 6.56 1.25 -0.96
N GLY A 156 6.99 0.53 0.06
CA GLY A 156 6.26 -0.55 0.70
C GLY A 156 7.07 -1.11 1.85
N CYS A 157 6.37 -1.67 2.83
CA CYS A 157 6.94 -2.33 3.99
C CYS A 157 6.24 -3.68 4.16
N ASP A 158 6.97 -4.70 4.60
CA ASP A 158 6.38 -5.93 5.09
C ASP A 158 6.30 -5.95 6.62
N SER A 159 5.53 -6.93 7.11
CA SER A 159 5.23 -7.09 8.53
C SER A 159 4.54 -5.87 9.15
N VAL A 160 4.26 -5.93 10.45
CA VAL A 160 4.01 -4.76 11.28
C VAL A 160 4.14 -5.21 12.73
N LEU A 161 4.96 -4.50 13.49
CA LEU A 161 5.13 -4.69 14.92
C LEU A 161 4.89 -3.36 15.60
N THR A 162 4.28 -3.40 16.78
CA THR A 162 3.94 -2.18 17.51
C THR A 162 4.19 -2.32 18.98
N ALA A 163 4.63 -1.23 19.60
CA ALA A 163 4.72 -1.10 21.04
C ALA A 163 4.31 0.32 21.46
N ILE A 164 3.67 0.45 22.62
CA ILE A 164 3.39 1.76 23.22
C ILE A 164 4.55 2.10 24.15
N PHE A 165 5.29 3.16 23.83
CA PHE A 165 6.46 3.61 24.59
C PHE A 165 6.47 5.13 24.63
N ASP A 166 6.70 5.69 25.81
CA ASP A 166 6.71 7.14 26.07
C ASP A 166 5.45 7.84 25.55
N GLY A 167 4.29 7.20 25.76
CA GLY A 167 2.98 7.72 25.35
C GLY A 167 2.72 7.77 23.84
N LYS A 168 3.56 7.13 23.02
CA LYS A 168 3.43 7.05 21.56
C LYS A 168 3.32 5.60 21.10
N ILE A 169 2.73 5.41 19.92
CA ILE A 169 2.85 4.14 19.22
C ILE A 169 4.16 4.17 18.44
N TYR A 170 5.03 3.22 18.73
CA TYR A 170 6.17 2.88 17.89
C TYR A 170 5.75 1.79 16.92
N TRP A 171 6.05 2.00 15.65
CA TRP A 171 5.75 1.10 14.56
C TRP A 171 7.06 0.60 13.98
N PHE A 172 7.16 -0.70 13.78
CA PHE A 172 8.31 -1.33 13.16
C PHE A 172 7.89 -2.23 12.01
N TRP A 173 8.67 -2.20 10.95
CA TRP A 173 8.50 -3.01 9.75
C TRP A 173 9.83 -3.67 9.40
N GLY A 174 9.77 -4.81 8.72
CA GLY A 174 10.97 -5.50 8.27
C GLY A 174 11.54 -4.84 7.02
N ASP A 175 11.44 -5.56 5.91
CA ASP A 175 11.99 -5.17 4.63
C ASP A 175 11.20 -4.00 4.05
N THR A 176 11.93 -2.92 3.75
CA THR A 176 11.34 -1.69 3.24
C THR A 176 11.93 -1.34 1.88
N GLN A 177 11.06 -1.13 0.90
CA GLN A 177 11.44 -0.82 -0.46
C GLN A 177 11.63 0.68 -0.68
N ARG A 178 12.54 1.03 -1.59
CA ARG A 178 12.80 2.41 -2.04
C ARG A 178 12.72 2.52 -3.56
N ALA A 179 12.51 3.73 -4.06
CA ALA A 179 12.36 3.96 -5.50
C ALA A 179 13.62 3.68 -6.32
N SER A 180 14.80 3.95 -5.76
CA SER A 180 16.06 3.87 -6.49
C SER A 180 16.58 2.44 -6.66
N TYR A 181 16.14 1.47 -5.85
CA TYR A 181 16.63 0.10 -5.89
C TYR A 181 15.65 -0.88 -5.17
N PRO A 182 15.51 -2.13 -5.64
CA PRO A 182 14.60 -3.11 -5.02
C PRO A 182 14.90 -3.44 -3.55
N LEU A 183 16.15 -3.25 -3.10
CA LEU A 183 16.54 -3.36 -1.69
C LEU A 183 16.67 -1.95 -1.09
N GLY A 184 15.84 -1.65 -0.09
CA GLY A 184 15.89 -0.39 0.66
C GLY A 184 16.49 -0.58 2.05
N ASN A 185 15.66 -0.45 3.11
CA ASN A 185 16.09 -0.66 4.49
C ASN A 185 15.63 -2.04 4.99
N PHE A 186 16.60 -2.90 5.29
CA PHE A 186 16.41 -4.29 5.71
C PHE A 186 16.97 -4.52 7.15
N TRP A 187 17.23 -3.41 7.88
CA TRP A 187 17.63 -3.41 9.29
C TRP A 187 16.50 -2.93 10.19
N THR A 188 15.27 -3.29 9.81
CA THR A 188 14.01 -2.81 10.40
C THR A 188 13.80 -1.31 10.17
N THR A 189 12.64 -0.94 9.63
CA THR A 189 12.17 0.45 9.54
C THR A 189 11.35 0.79 10.76
N GLY A 190 11.45 2.04 11.23
CA GLY A 190 10.64 2.53 12.35
C GLY A 190 9.92 3.83 12.05
N ALA A 191 8.78 4.03 12.70
CA ALA A 191 8.11 5.31 12.81
C ALA A 191 7.43 5.45 14.18
N THR A 192 7.01 6.68 14.51
CA THR A 192 6.09 6.91 15.62
C THR A 192 4.80 7.56 15.15
N SER A 193 3.75 7.41 15.95
CA SER A 193 2.53 8.23 15.86
C SER A 193 1.99 8.48 17.26
N ALA A 194 1.15 9.51 17.42
CA ALA A 194 0.38 9.68 18.64
C ALA A 194 -0.60 8.50 18.84
N LEU A 195 -1.06 8.31 20.08
CA LEU A 195 -2.15 7.40 20.40
C LEU A 195 -3.47 7.89 19.79
N PRO A 196 -4.44 6.99 19.51
CA PRO A 196 -5.78 7.41 19.11
C PRO A 196 -6.53 8.09 20.26
N GLY A 197 -7.37 9.07 19.94
CA GLY A 197 -8.24 9.75 20.91
C GLY A 197 -8.22 11.28 20.79
N PRO A 198 -8.87 12.01 21.73
CA PRO A 198 -8.93 13.47 21.69
C PRO A 198 -7.53 14.10 21.70
N GLY A 199 -7.20 14.86 20.65
CA GLY A 199 -5.87 15.46 20.47
C GLY A 199 -4.80 14.51 19.93
N GLY A 200 -5.15 13.26 19.66
CA GLY A 200 -4.30 12.22 19.07
C GLY A 200 -4.61 11.96 17.59
N VAL A 201 -4.27 10.76 17.11
CA VAL A 201 -4.58 10.34 15.73
C VAL A 201 -6.06 9.99 15.62
N ASP A 202 -6.73 10.48 14.57
CA ASP A 202 -8.02 9.96 14.15
C ASP A 202 -7.78 8.79 13.17
N PRO A 203 -8.10 7.53 13.55
CA PRO A 203 -7.94 6.38 12.67
C PRO A 203 -8.81 6.45 11.41
N GLU A 204 -9.74 7.39 11.31
CA GLU A 204 -10.51 7.61 10.08
C GLU A 204 -9.80 8.50 9.07
N GLU A 205 -8.85 9.33 9.52
CA GLU A 205 -8.10 10.26 8.68
C GLU A 205 -6.71 9.75 8.31
N GLY A 206 -6.37 8.49 8.57
CA GLY A 206 -5.02 7.97 8.30
C GLY A 206 -4.02 8.24 9.42
N ILE A 207 -2.87 7.59 9.34
CA ILE A 207 -1.84 7.64 10.39
C ILE A 207 -0.68 8.54 9.91
N PRO A 208 -0.46 9.71 10.53
CA PRO A 208 0.71 10.53 10.23
C PRO A 208 1.94 9.90 10.89
N PHE A 209 2.72 9.16 10.10
CA PHE A 209 3.96 8.55 10.59
C PHE A 209 5.09 9.56 10.66
N ASP A 210 5.67 9.71 11.85
CA ASP A 210 6.96 10.35 12.06
C ASP A 210 8.05 9.28 11.90
N TYR A 211 8.52 9.10 10.66
CA TYR A 211 9.54 8.12 10.31
C TYR A 211 10.92 8.50 10.87
N PHE A 212 11.67 7.49 11.34
CA PHE A 212 13.09 7.68 11.62
C PHE A 212 13.88 7.64 10.30
N VAL A 213 14.34 8.80 9.86
CA VAL A 213 15.05 8.98 8.57
C VAL A 213 16.55 9.20 8.78
N GLY A 214 17.33 8.88 7.76
CA GLY A 214 18.75 9.22 7.65
C GLY A 214 18.99 10.57 6.97
N GLU A 215 20.26 10.88 6.68
CA GLU A 215 20.66 12.14 6.04
C GLU A 215 20.10 12.32 4.62
N ASP A 216 19.84 11.23 3.91
CA ASP A 216 19.24 11.25 2.56
C ASP A 216 17.70 11.39 2.58
N GLY A 217 17.09 11.49 3.77
CA GLY A 217 15.65 11.57 3.98
C GLY A 217 14.90 10.24 3.80
N PHE A 218 15.59 9.14 3.49
CA PHE A 218 15.02 7.79 3.48
C PHE A 218 15.04 7.21 4.89
N VAL A 219 14.11 6.29 5.19
CA VAL A 219 14.10 5.57 6.48
C VAL A 219 15.45 4.91 6.77
N ARG A 220 15.96 5.12 7.98
CA ARG A 220 17.20 4.49 8.45
C ARG A 220 16.91 3.17 9.17
N GLY A 221 17.92 2.30 9.21
CA GLY A 221 17.87 1.06 9.99
C GLY A 221 17.73 1.33 11.48
N MET A 222 16.70 0.74 12.09
CA MET A 222 16.45 0.84 13.53
C MET A 222 17.27 -0.19 14.32
N ALA A 223 17.72 -1.28 13.70
CA ALA A 223 18.48 -2.34 14.35
C ALA A 223 19.84 -2.57 13.66
N PRO A 224 20.80 -1.64 13.76
CA PRO A 224 22.13 -1.78 13.16
C PRO A 224 23.03 -2.76 13.94
N ILE A 225 22.50 -3.94 14.27
CA ILE A 225 23.13 -4.96 15.13
C ILE A 225 24.23 -5.73 14.37
N SER A 226 24.01 -6.00 13.09
CA SER A 226 24.94 -6.77 12.26
C SER A 226 25.00 -6.21 10.85
N ARG A 227 26.14 -6.41 10.18
CA ARG A 227 26.32 -6.15 8.75
C ARG A 227 26.38 -7.44 7.91
N ALA A 228 26.24 -8.60 8.56
CA ALA A 228 26.31 -9.90 7.88
C ALA A 228 25.08 -10.17 6.99
N GLY A 229 23.97 -9.50 7.26
CA GLY A 229 22.74 -9.58 6.48
C GLY A 229 21.63 -8.71 7.09
N PRO A 230 20.39 -8.85 6.59
CA PRO A 230 19.20 -8.20 7.15
C PRO A 230 19.08 -8.45 8.65
N VAL A 231 18.55 -7.45 9.37
CA VAL A 231 18.24 -7.57 10.80
C VAL A 231 16.75 -7.28 10.99
N TRP A 232 16.04 -8.32 11.38
CA TRP A 232 14.60 -8.27 11.63
C TRP A 232 14.34 -8.29 13.12
N LEU A 233 13.46 -7.41 13.59
CA LEU A 233 12.95 -7.44 14.94
C LEU A 233 11.67 -8.28 15.01
N ASN A 234 11.37 -8.80 16.20
CA ASN A 234 10.12 -9.46 16.49
C ASN A 234 9.70 -9.20 17.96
N GLY A 235 8.39 -9.23 18.22
CA GLY A 235 7.81 -9.11 19.56
C GLY A 235 8.34 -7.94 20.40
N PRO A 236 8.24 -6.68 19.93
CA PRO A 236 8.62 -5.54 20.76
C PRO A 236 7.75 -5.48 22.01
N ILE A 237 8.39 -5.42 23.18
CA ILE A 237 7.73 -5.38 24.49
C ILE A 237 8.27 -4.22 25.31
N VAL A 238 7.38 -3.56 26.05
CA VAL A 238 7.73 -2.46 26.95
C VAL A 238 7.52 -2.90 28.39
N LEU A 239 8.58 -2.84 29.17
CA LEU A 239 8.60 -3.18 30.59
C LEU A 239 8.95 -1.95 31.42
N ARG A 240 8.48 -1.89 32.66
CA ARG A 240 8.88 -0.85 33.61
C ARG A 240 9.90 -1.40 34.59
N ASP A 241 10.96 -0.63 34.85
CA ASP A 241 11.89 -0.94 35.93
C ASP A 241 11.31 -0.60 37.32
N THR A 242 12.07 -0.90 38.37
CA THR A 242 11.67 -0.62 39.76
C THR A 242 11.53 0.88 40.07
N ALA A 243 12.08 1.76 39.23
CA ALA A 243 11.90 3.20 39.29
C ALA A 243 10.73 3.69 38.40
N GLY A 244 10.00 2.78 37.76
CA GLY A 244 8.85 3.07 36.90
C GLY A 244 9.20 3.50 35.47
N ARG A 245 10.48 3.53 35.10
CA ARG A 245 10.95 3.94 33.76
C ARG A 245 10.67 2.83 32.76
N GLU A 246 10.17 3.22 31.59
CA GLU A 246 9.92 2.29 30.50
C GLU A 246 11.22 1.90 29.79
N HIS A 247 11.32 0.62 29.44
CA HIS A 247 12.37 0.03 28.62
C HIS A 247 11.72 -0.80 27.53
N MET A 248 12.09 -0.57 26.27
CA MET A 248 11.59 -1.37 25.15
C MET A 248 12.63 -2.41 24.74
N TYR A 249 12.20 -3.65 24.62
CA TYR A 249 13.01 -4.78 24.18
C TYR A 249 12.38 -5.41 22.94
N ALA A 250 13.16 -6.13 22.15
CA ALA A 250 12.67 -6.93 21.04
C ALA A 250 13.59 -8.14 20.81
N HIS A 251 13.02 -9.24 20.34
CA HIS A 251 13.84 -10.29 19.74
C HIS A 251 14.41 -9.78 18.42
N TYR A 252 15.64 -10.18 18.06
CA TYR A 252 16.20 -9.90 16.75
C TYR A 252 16.72 -11.17 16.09
N SER A 253 16.76 -11.16 14.77
CA SER A 253 17.42 -12.18 13.96
C SER A 253 18.25 -11.54 12.86
N VAL A 254 19.47 -12.05 12.67
CA VAL A 254 20.34 -11.72 11.54
C VAL A 254 20.19 -12.82 10.52
N ILE A 255 19.79 -12.46 9.30
CA ILE A 255 19.46 -13.43 8.25
C ILE A 255 20.63 -13.62 7.31
N ASP A 256 20.91 -14.86 6.91
CA ASP A 256 21.89 -15.13 5.85
C ASP A 256 21.37 -14.59 4.51
N PRO A 257 22.01 -13.57 3.91
CA PRO A 257 21.56 -13.00 2.64
C PRO A 257 21.73 -13.96 1.45
N LYS A 258 22.48 -15.06 1.61
CA LYS A 258 22.66 -16.09 0.57
C LYS A 258 21.64 -17.22 0.70
N SER A 259 20.89 -17.27 1.80
CA SER A 259 19.92 -18.32 2.06
C SER A 259 18.59 -18.00 1.36
N SER A 260 18.09 -18.96 0.58
CA SER A 260 16.73 -18.91 0.02
C SER A 260 15.65 -19.29 1.05
N SER A 261 16.05 -19.81 2.21
CA SER A 261 15.14 -20.21 3.29
C SER A 261 15.09 -19.21 4.44
N PHE A 262 15.72 -18.03 4.29
CA PHE A 262 15.77 -16.98 5.31
C PHE A 262 16.32 -17.48 6.67
N GLN A 263 17.32 -18.35 6.61
CA GLN A 263 17.94 -18.91 7.82
C GLN A 263 18.56 -17.78 8.67
N ALA A 264 18.22 -17.76 9.96
CA ALA A 264 18.89 -16.91 10.94
C ALA A 264 20.28 -17.47 11.27
N ILE A 265 21.32 -16.64 11.12
CA ILE A 265 22.72 -16.94 11.48
C ILE A 265 23.08 -16.41 12.87
N GLU A 266 22.26 -15.52 13.42
CA GLU A 266 22.35 -15.03 14.78
C GLU A 266 20.94 -14.65 15.23
N ARG A 267 20.63 -14.87 16.50
CA ARG A 267 19.41 -14.39 17.13
C ARG A 267 19.68 -14.00 18.57
N GLY A 268 18.83 -13.15 19.13
CA GLY A 268 19.06 -12.66 20.47
C GLY A 268 18.04 -11.63 20.94
N LEU A 269 18.34 -11.01 22.07
CA LEU A 269 17.56 -9.92 22.62
C LEU A 269 18.22 -8.59 22.29
N ALA A 270 17.42 -7.61 21.90
CA ALA A 270 17.83 -6.23 21.69
C ALA A 270 17.05 -5.29 22.63
N VAL A 271 17.68 -4.19 22.99
CA VAL A 271 17.09 -3.11 23.79
C VAL A 271 17.11 -1.81 23.00
N PHE A 272 16.00 -1.07 23.03
CA PHE A 272 15.89 0.23 22.40
C PHE A 272 16.63 1.28 23.23
N ASP A 273 17.52 2.02 22.58
CA ASP A 273 18.20 3.20 23.11
C ASP A 273 17.39 4.45 22.73
N PRO A 274 16.73 5.13 23.68
CA PRO A 274 15.87 6.27 23.37
C PRO A 274 16.65 7.52 22.95
N GLN A 275 17.94 7.63 23.29
CA GLN A 275 18.76 8.78 22.88
C GLN A 275 19.17 8.66 21.42
N GLU A 276 19.61 7.47 21.03
CA GLU A 276 20.11 7.20 19.68
C GLU A 276 18.99 6.72 18.73
N GLN A 277 17.83 6.38 19.30
CA GLN A 277 16.63 5.87 18.66
C GLN A 277 16.93 4.64 17.79
N ILE A 278 17.67 3.68 18.34
CA ILE A 278 18.01 2.41 17.70
C ILE A 278 17.96 1.27 18.71
N PHE A 279 17.77 0.05 18.21
CA PHE A 279 17.96 -1.17 18.98
C PHE A 279 19.43 -1.58 19.00
N ARG A 280 19.93 -1.84 20.20
CA ARG A 280 21.25 -2.39 20.45
C ARG A 280 21.13 -3.83 20.90
N ARG A 281 22.09 -4.66 20.49
CA ARG A 281 22.25 -6.02 21.01
C ARG A 281 22.37 -5.96 22.53
N LEU A 282 21.53 -6.73 23.21
CA LEU A 282 21.59 -6.93 24.66
C LEU A 282 22.20 -8.30 24.97
N GLU A 283 21.69 -9.36 24.34
CA GLU A 283 22.13 -10.75 24.56
C GLU A 283 22.07 -11.52 23.24
N VAL A 284 22.98 -12.46 23.02
CA VAL A 284 22.91 -13.42 21.91
C VAL A 284 22.44 -14.76 22.45
N PHE A 285 21.43 -15.36 21.83
CA PHE A 285 20.95 -16.66 22.26
C PHE A 285 21.76 -17.81 21.64
N PRO A 286 22.03 -18.89 22.39
CA PRO A 286 22.59 -20.11 21.81
C PRO A 286 21.71 -20.67 20.68
N GLU A 287 22.33 -21.34 19.71
CA GLU A 287 21.64 -21.88 18.52
C GLU A 287 20.60 -22.95 18.88
N GLU A 288 20.81 -23.70 19.96
CA GLU A 288 19.90 -24.74 20.43
C GLU A 288 18.86 -24.24 21.43
N ALA A 289 18.97 -23.00 21.91
CA ALA A 289 18.07 -22.47 22.92
C ALA A 289 16.68 -22.16 22.33
N LEU A 290 15.62 -22.52 23.05
CA LEU A 290 14.28 -21.98 22.77
C LEU A 290 14.31 -20.46 22.92
N PHE A 291 13.62 -19.76 22.02
CA PHE A 291 13.56 -18.30 22.01
C PHE A 291 12.13 -17.84 21.68
N PRO A 292 11.73 -16.65 22.15
CA PRO A 292 10.43 -16.09 21.80
C PRO A 292 10.44 -15.70 20.33
N ASP A 293 9.72 -16.45 19.49
CA ASP A 293 9.56 -16.16 18.05
C ASP A 293 8.43 -15.14 17.77
N GLY A 294 8.09 -14.33 18.77
CA GLY A 294 7.09 -13.26 18.64
C GLY A 294 5.67 -13.70 18.30
N ALA A 295 5.32 -14.98 18.53
CA ALA A 295 3.91 -15.36 18.66
C ALA A 295 3.27 -14.55 19.80
N TYR A 296 2.00 -14.18 19.66
CA TYR A 296 1.24 -13.47 20.68
C TYR A 296 1.52 -14.06 22.06
N PRO A 297 1.79 -13.23 23.09
CA PRO A 297 2.08 -13.74 24.43
C PRO A 297 0.94 -14.67 24.84
N ILE A 298 1.28 -15.95 25.05
CA ILE A 298 0.35 -16.94 25.58
C ILE A 298 0.63 -17.01 27.08
N LEU A 299 -0.42 -16.87 27.87
CA LEU A 299 -0.31 -17.05 29.31
C LEU A 299 0.10 -18.50 29.58
N VAL A 300 1.34 -18.70 30.04
CA VAL A 300 1.82 -20.01 30.47
C VAL A 300 1.65 -20.07 31.98
N SER A 301 0.96 -21.11 32.47
CA SER A 301 0.85 -21.38 33.89
C SER A 301 1.57 -22.69 34.22
N ASP A 302 2.43 -22.64 35.23
CA ASP A 302 3.06 -23.81 35.82
C ASP A 302 2.87 -23.82 37.35
N ASN A 303 3.54 -24.77 38.02
CA ASN A 303 3.43 -24.97 39.47
C ASN A 303 3.98 -23.79 40.30
N THR A 304 4.66 -22.85 39.67
CA THR A 304 5.35 -21.71 40.28
C THR A 304 4.65 -20.37 39.99
N GLY A 305 3.74 -20.33 39.02
CA GLY A 305 2.92 -19.16 38.75
C GLY A 305 2.42 -19.09 37.30
N SER A 306 1.82 -17.94 36.97
CA SER A 306 1.46 -17.59 35.60
C SER A 306 2.43 -16.54 35.07
N PHE A 307 2.96 -16.78 33.89
CA PHE A 307 3.91 -15.94 33.19
C PHE A 307 3.34 -15.53 31.84
N VAL A 308 3.67 -14.32 31.41
CA VAL A 308 3.33 -13.74 30.09
C VAL A 308 4.57 -13.76 29.21
#